data_AF-K7FER7-F1
#
_entry.id   AF-K7FER7-F1
#
_cell.length_a   1.000
_cell.length_b   1.000
_cell.length_c   1.000
_cell.angle_alpha   90.00
_cell.angle_beta   90.00
_cell.angle_gamma   90.00
#
_symmetry.space_group_name_H-M   'P 1'
#
loop_
_entity.id
_entity.type
_entity.pdbx_description
1 polymer ?
#
loop_
_entity_poly.entity_id
_entity_poly.type
_entity_poly.pdbx_seq_one_letter_code
_entity_poly.pdbx_strand_id
1 'polypeptide(L)'
;DLRKFRTYKGSSVRDLLRAMRNKKHHYHELPADVQETLGAIPDEFVQYFTSRFPWLLLHTHSAMQSCATERPFHPYYLQQPGDLG
;
A
#
# COMPACT_ATOMS: atom_id res chain seq x y z
N ASP A 1 9.15 -6.59 -14.81
CA ASP A 1 7.74 -6.18 -15.01
C ASP A 1 7.42 -4.71 -14.68
N LEU A 2 7.94 -4.12 -13.59
CA LEU A 2 7.67 -2.72 -13.19
C LEU A 2 8.16 -1.62 -14.17
N ARG A 3 8.93 -1.97 -15.20
CA ARG A 3 9.48 -1.03 -16.19
C ARG A 3 8.54 -0.74 -17.36
N LYS A 4 7.50 -1.56 -17.58
CA LYS A 4 6.75 -1.54 -18.86
C LYS A 4 5.61 -0.53 -18.93
N PHE A 5 5.06 -0.04 -17.81
CA PHE A 5 3.79 0.73 -17.86
C PHE A 5 3.71 2.01 -17.03
N ARG A 6 4.69 2.36 -16.19
CA ARG A 6 4.75 3.66 -15.50
C ARG A 6 6.13 3.85 -14.91
N THR A 7 6.74 5.01 -15.12
CA THR A 7 7.98 5.43 -14.44
C THR A 7 7.66 5.67 -12.97
N TYR A 8 7.55 4.61 -12.17
CA TYR A 8 7.50 4.73 -10.72
C TYR A 8 8.86 5.28 -10.28
N LYS A 9 8.87 6.43 -9.62
CA LYS A 9 10.12 6.93 -9.03
C LYS A 9 10.44 6.03 -7.84
N GLY A 10 11.55 5.30 -7.90
CA GLY A 10 11.96 4.34 -6.87
C GLY A 10 12.15 4.96 -5.47
N SER A 11 12.27 6.29 -5.38
CA SER A 11 12.36 7.05 -4.12
C SER A 11 11.04 7.63 -3.61
N SER A 12 9.91 7.38 -4.29
CA SER A 12 8.60 7.96 -3.94
C SER A 12 7.71 6.93 -3.24
N VAL A 13 7.41 7.16 -1.96
CA VAL A 13 6.48 6.32 -1.17
C VAL A 13 5.10 6.24 -1.84
N ARG A 14 4.60 7.37 -2.38
CA ARG A 14 3.34 7.41 -3.13
C ARG A 14 3.36 6.43 -4.32
N ASP A 15 4.46 6.39 -5.05
CA ASP A 15 4.58 5.52 -6.23
C ASP A 15 4.72 4.05 -5.83
N LEU A 16 5.37 3.75 -4.70
CA LEU A 16 5.38 2.41 -4.12
C LEU A 16 3.97 1.95 -3.73
N LEU A 17 3.21 2.77 -3.00
CA LEU A 17 1.81 2.45 -2.64
C LEU A 17 0.93 2.25 -3.88
N ARG A 18 1.12 3.06 -4.92
CA ARG A 18 0.43 2.90 -6.21
C ARG A 18 0.80 1.58 -6.88
N ALA A 19 2.08 1.19 -6.86
CA ALA A 19 2.53 -0.08 -7.41
C ALA A 19 1.93 -1.27 -6.64
N MET A 20 1.95 -1.23 -5.30
CA MET A 20 1.32 -2.25 -4.44
C MET A 20 -0.17 -2.40 -4.76
N ARG A 21 -0.92 -1.30 -4.81
CA ARG A 21 -2.34 -1.31 -5.17
C ARG A 21 -2.59 -1.91 -6.55
N ASN A 22 -1.79 -1.51 -7.56
CA ASN A 22 -1.95 -2.03 -8.92
C ASN A 22 -1.64 -3.54 -8.99
N LYS A 23 -0.58 -3.99 -8.31
CA LYS A 23 -0.22 -5.42 -8.30
C LYS A 23 -1.23 -6.27 -7.53
N LYS A 24 -1.81 -5.75 -6.44
CA LYS A 24 -2.93 -6.40 -5.75
C LYS A 24 -4.15 -6.52 -6.67
N HIS A 25 -4.53 -5.44 -7.35
CA HIS A 25 -5.74 -5.41 -8.18
C HIS A 25 -5.65 -6.36 -9.38
N HIS A 26 -4.49 -6.43 -10.02
CA HIS A 26 -4.24 -7.28 -11.19
C HIS A 26 -3.57 -8.62 -10.82
N TYR A 27 -3.60 -9.05 -9.56
CA TYR A 27 -2.80 -10.18 -9.07
C TYR A 27 -2.98 -11.45 -9.91
N HIS A 28 -4.22 -11.79 -10.25
CA HIS A 28 -4.55 -12.97 -11.06
C HIS A 28 -4.11 -12.87 -12.54
N GLU A 29 -3.85 -11.66 -13.04
CA GLU A 29 -3.35 -11.41 -14.40
C GLU A 29 -1.81 -11.40 -14.44
N LEU A 30 -1.15 -11.49 -13.28
CA LEU A 30 0.31 -11.51 -13.23
C LEU A 30 0.85 -12.87 -13.69
N PRO A 31 2.04 -12.88 -14.32
CA PRO A 31 2.79 -14.11 -14.56
C PRO A 31 3.02 -14.92 -13.27
N ALA A 32 3.06 -16.25 -13.38
CA ALA A 32 3.13 -17.15 -12.24
C ALA A 32 4.39 -16.93 -11.37
N ASP A 33 5.54 -16.66 -11.99
CA ASP A 33 6.80 -16.32 -11.31
C ASP A 33 6.67 -15.05 -10.45
N VAL A 34 5.89 -14.09 -10.92
CA VAL A 34 5.63 -12.84 -10.20
C VAL A 34 4.66 -13.08 -9.04
N GLN A 35 3.65 -13.93 -9.23
CA GLN A 35 2.74 -14.31 -8.13
C GLN A 35 3.50 -15.06 -7.03
N GLU A 36 4.33 -16.04 -7.39
CA GLU A 36 5.18 -16.80 -6.45
C GLU A 36 6.13 -15.87 -5.68
N THR A 37 6.75 -14.90 -6.37
CA THR A 37 7.64 -13.93 -5.72
C THR A 37 6.89 -13.03 -4.74
N LEU A 38 5.68 -12.60 -5.08
CA LEU A 38 4.88 -11.69 -4.25
C LEU A 38 4.18 -12.42 -3.10
N GLY A 39 3.90 -13.70 -3.25
CA GLY A 39 3.13 -14.49 -2.30
C GLY A 39 1.61 -14.29 -2.43
N ALA A 40 0.87 -15.20 -1.81
CA ALA A 40 -0.57 -15.19 -1.78
C ALA A 40 -1.16 -13.95 -1.07
N ILE A 41 -2.31 -13.51 -1.57
CA ILE A 41 -3.10 -12.43 -0.96
C ILE A 41 -3.98 -13.03 0.16
N PRO A 42 -4.15 -12.34 1.32
CA PRO A 42 -3.60 -11.02 1.63
C PRO A 42 -2.24 -11.03 2.33
N ASP A 43 -1.93 -12.07 3.10
CA ASP A 43 -0.90 -11.99 4.15
C ASP A 43 0.53 -11.98 3.58
N GLU A 44 0.88 -12.94 2.72
CA GLU A 44 2.22 -13.05 2.14
C GLU A 44 2.52 -11.85 1.24
N PHE A 45 1.51 -11.39 0.48
CA PHE A 45 1.61 -10.20 -0.34
C PHE A 45 1.99 -8.96 0.47
N VAL A 46 1.32 -8.72 1.60
CA VAL A 46 1.66 -7.57 2.47
C VAL A 46 3.04 -7.76 3.09
N GLN A 47 3.34 -8.98 3.56
CA GLN A 47 4.64 -9.32 4.17
C GLN A 47 5.81 -9.11 3.20
N TYR A 48 5.63 -9.38 1.91
CA TYR A 48 6.65 -9.14 0.89
C TYR A 48 7.13 -7.68 0.88
N PHE A 49 6.21 -6.72 1.00
CA PHE A 49 6.52 -5.30 0.99
C PHE A 49 7.01 -4.81 2.36
N THR A 50 6.35 -5.21 3.46
CA THR A 50 6.71 -4.73 4.80
C THR A 50 8.05 -5.30 5.29
N SER A 51 8.46 -6.49 4.84
CA SER A 51 9.80 -7.03 5.13
C SER A 51 10.93 -6.25 4.41
N ARG A 52 10.66 -5.72 3.21
CA ARG A 52 11.64 -4.95 2.41
C ARG A 52 11.64 -3.46 2.75
N PHE A 53 10.51 -2.94 3.21
CA PHE A 53 10.32 -1.55 3.59
C PHE A 53 9.70 -1.48 5.00
N PRO A 54 10.46 -1.76 6.06
CA PRO A 54 9.93 -1.91 7.42
C PRO A 54 9.24 -0.65 7.95
N TRP A 55 9.68 0.53 7.49
CA TRP A 55 9.11 1.82 7.89
C TRP A 55 7.92 2.27 7.04
N LEU A 56 7.54 1.52 5.99
CA LEU A 56 6.51 1.94 5.04
C LEU A 56 5.16 2.18 5.72
N LEU A 57 4.72 1.24 6.54
CA LEU A 57 3.42 1.33 7.21
C LEU A 57 3.40 2.51 8.19
N LEU A 58 4.42 2.62 9.05
CA LEU A 58 4.50 3.69 10.05
C LEU A 58 4.59 5.08 9.38
N HIS A 59 5.43 5.21 8.36
CA HIS A 59 5.55 6.46 7.60
C HIS A 59 4.25 6.81 6.89
N THR A 60 3.58 5.84 6.26
CA THR A 60 2.29 6.06 5.58
C THR A 60 1.21 6.45 6.57
N HIS A 61 1.11 5.77 7.71
CA HIS A 61 0.15 6.10 8.78
C HIS A 61 0.40 7.52 9.33
N SER A 62 1.65 7.89 9.59
CA SER A 62 1.95 9.25 10.05
C SER A 62 1.63 10.31 8.98
N ALA A 63 1.97 10.06 7.71
CA ALA A 63 1.69 11.00 6.63
C ALA A 63 0.19 11.15 6.34
N MET A 64 -0.59 10.08 6.48
CA MET A 64 -2.02 10.06 6.22
C MET A 64 -2.87 10.55 7.40
N GLN A 65 -2.24 10.94 8.53
CA GLN A 65 -2.93 11.53 9.68
C GLN A 65 -3.71 12.81 9.31
N SER A 66 -3.27 13.57 8.30
CA SER A 66 -4.01 14.74 7.80
C SER A 66 -5.39 14.40 7.22
N CYS A 67 -5.60 13.14 6.84
CA CYS A 67 -6.87 12.62 6.30
C CYS A 67 -7.66 11.81 7.34
N ALA A 68 -7.24 11.81 8.62
CA ALA A 68 -7.79 10.92 9.65
C ALA A 68 -9.31 11.12 9.90
N THR A 69 -9.82 12.32 9.63
CA THR A 69 -11.24 12.68 9.81
C THR A 69 -12.10 12.31 8.59
N GLU A 70 -11.49 12.00 7.44
CA GLU A 70 -12.23 11.56 6.26
C GLU A 70 -12.78 10.15 6.48
N ARG A 71 -14.04 9.92 6.07
CA ARG A 71 -14.76 8.64 6.29
C ARG A 71 -13.97 7.37 5.93
N PRO A 72 -13.22 7.30 4.81
CA PRO A 72 -12.46 6.10 4.48
C PRO A 72 -11.35 5.76 5.49
N PHE A 73 -10.91 6.74 6.28
CA PHE A 73 -9.80 6.60 7.22
C PHE A 73 -10.22 6.34 8.66
N HIS A 74 -11.51 6.47 8.99
CA HIS A 74 -12.04 6.20 10.33
C HIS A 74 -11.62 4.86 10.95
N PRO A 75 -11.56 3.74 10.19
CA PRO A 75 -11.13 2.45 10.77
C PRO A 75 -9.66 2.42 11.20
N TYR A 76 -8.83 3.35 10.73
CA TYR A 76 -7.38 3.35 10.95
C TYR A 76 -6.92 4.39 11.98
N TYR A 77 -7.75 5.39 12.30
CA TYR A 77 -7.42 6.46 13.25
C TYR A 77 -8.50 6.62 14.31
N LEU A 78 -8.07 6.88 15.54
CA LEU A 78 -8.96 7.27 16.62
C LEU A 78 -9.65 8.59 16.25
N GLN A 79 -10.98 8.56 16.18
CA GLN A 79 -11.79 9.75 15.94
C GLN A 79 -11.91 10.55 17.22
N GLN A 80 -11.62 11.85 17.18
CA GLN A 80 -11.95 12.72 18.31
C GLN A 80 -13.46 13.02 18.29
N PRO A 81 -14.09 13.25 19.45
CA PRO A 81 -15.52 13.53 19.54
C PRO A 81 -16.00 14.72 18.67
N GLY A 82 -15.10 15.60 18.23
CA GLY A 82 -15.40 16.75 17.36
C GLY A 82 -15.27 16.51 15.85
N ASP A 83 -14.76 15.34 15.42
CA ASP A 83 -14.42 15.08 14.01
C ASP A 83 -15.58 14.47 13.18
N LEU A 84 -16.69 14.11 13.82
CA LEU A 84 -17.87 13.47 13.19
C LEU A 84 -18.94 14.47 12.71
N GLY A 85 -18.56 15.73 12.50
CA GLY A 85 -19.43 16.81 12.01
C GLY A 85 -19.71 16.76 10.51
#